data_AF-A0A558B312-F1
#
_entry.id   AF-A0A558B312-F1
#
_cell.length_a   1.000
_cell.length_b   1.000
_cell.length_c   1.000
_cell.angle_alpha   90.00
_cell.angle_beta   90.00
_cell.angle_gamma   90.00
#
_symmetry.space_group_name_H-M   'P 1'
#
loop_
_entity.id
_entity.type
_entity.pdbx_description
1 polymer ?
#
loop_
_entity_poly.entity_id
_entity_poly.type
_entity_poly.pdbx_seq_one_letter_code
_entity_poly.pdbx_strand_id
1 'polypeptide(L)' 'VELDDGPFQGIGAIFQAYDGEERAIVLISFMQKQQRVSVPVSAIRP' A
#
# COMPACT_ATOMS: atom_id res chain seq x y z
N VAL A 1 -3.92 -6.80 -4.13
CA VAL A 1 -3.49 -5.43 -4.42
C VAL A 1 -1.98 -5.34 -4.42
N GLU A 2 -1.44 -4.70 -5.45
CA GLU A 2 -0.01 -4.47 -5.65
C GLU A 2 0.25 -2.96 -5.70
N LEU A 3 1.40 -2.55 -5.16
CA LEU A 3 1.84 -1.16 -5.24
C LEU A 3 2.56 -0.94 -6.57
N ASP A 4 2.08 -0.01 -7.40
CA ASP A 4 2.61 0.20 -8.75
C ASP A 4 3.57 1.39 -8.89
N ASP A 5 3.74 2.17 -7.82
CA ASP A 5 4.55 3.38 -7.79
C ASP A 5 5.24 3.59 -6.43
N GLY A 6 6.26 4.46 -6.41
CA GLY A 6 6.98 4.88 -5.22
C GLY A 6 8.00 3.84 -4.71
N PRO A 7 8.52 4.03 -3.48
CA PRO A 7 9.61 3.23 -2.94
C PRO A 7 9.24 1.76 -2.65
N PHE A 8 7.95 1.41 -2.77
CA PHE A 8 7.41 0.08 -2.51
C PHE A 8 6.81 -0.56 -3.77
N GLN A 9 7.13 -0.03 -4.95
CA GLN A 9 6.69 -0.59 -6.23
C GLN A 9 7.03 -2.09 -6.33
N GLY A 10 6.08 -2.90 -6.82
CA GLY A 10 6.22 -4.34 -6.97
C GLY A 10 6.03 -5.15 -5.68
N ILE A 11 5.73 -4.49 -4.55
CA ILE A 11 5.44 -5.17 -3.29
C ILE A 11 3.94 -5.47 -3.20
N GLY A 12 3.61 -6.73 -2.93
CA GLY A 12 2.25 -7.16 -2.62
C GLY A 12 1.77 -6.58 -1.29
N ALA A 13 0.55 -6.07 -1.27
CA ALA A 13 -0.03 -5.42 -0.10
C ALA A 13 -1.44 -5.95 0.21
N ILE A 14 -1.89 -5.73 1.44
CA ILE A 14 -3.27 -6.00 1.88
C ILE A 14 -3.92 -4.67 2.19
N PHE A 15 -4.97 -4.31 1.47
CA PHE A 15 -5.77 -3.12 1.76
C PHE A 15 -6.38 -3.21 3.16
N GLN A 16 -6.30 -2.13 3.93
CA GLN A 16 -6.86 -2.05 5.28
C GLN A 16 -8.07 -1.12 5.30
N ALA A 17 -7.88 0.13 4.89
CA ALA A 17 -8.91 1.17 4.92
C ALA A 17 -8.51 2.36 4.04
N TYR A 18 -9.47 3.21 3.71
CA TYR A 18 -9.20 4.54 3.16
C TYR A 18 -8.86 5.52 4.29
N ASP A 19 -7.93 6.44 4.01
CA ASP A 19 -7.50 7.53 4.89
C ASP A 19 -7.82 8.86 4.20
N GLY A 20 -9.13 9.10 4.04
CA GLY A 20 -9.66 10.15 3.18
C GLY A 20 -9.99 9.66 1.76
N GLU A 21 -10.18 10.59 0.82
CA GLU A 21 -10.60 10.26 -0.56
C GLU A 21 -9.43 9.83 -1.45
N GLU A 22 -8.25 10.40 -1.25
CA GLU A 22 -7.10 10.22 -2.15
C GLU A 22 -6.06 9.23 -1.62
N ARG A 23 -6.20 8.77 -0.37
CA ARG A 23 -5.20 7.92 0.29
C ARG A 23 -5.82 6.64 0.87
N ALA A 24 -5.01 5.59 0.90
CA ALA A 24 -5.36 4.32 1.48
C ALA A 24 -4.23 3.79 2.36
N ILE A 25 -4.63 3.11 3.43
CA ILE A 25 -3.73 2.37 4.31
C ILE A 25 -3.65 0.95 3.80
N VAL A 26 -2.43 0.49 3.52
CA VAL A 26 -2.14 -0.89 3.17
C VAL A 26 -1.15 -1.51 4.16
N LEU A 27 -1.23 -2.83 4.31
CA LEU A 27 -0.28 -3.62 5.07
C LEU A 27 0.68 -4.29 4.10
N ILE A 28 1.98 -4.05 4.26
CA ILE A 28 3.04 -4.72 3.47
C ILE A 28 3.94 -5.55 4.38
N SER A 29 4.55 -6.58 3.82
CA SER A 29 5.62 -7.34 4.47
C SER A 29 6.96 -6.94 3.85
N PHE A 30 7.81 -6.28 4.62
CA PHE A 30 9.11 -5.80 4.16
C PHE A 30 10.15 -5.99 5.25
N MET A 31 11.36 -6.41 4.89
CA MET A 31 12.44 -6.73 5.85
C MET A 31 11.97 -7.65 7.00
N GLN A 32 11.20 -8.69 6.65
CA GLN A 32 10.64 -9.67 7.60
C GLN A 32 9.72 -9.06 8.67
N LYS A 33 9.18 -7.86 8.44
CA LYS A 33 8.23 -7.19 9.33
C LYS A 33 7.00 -6.75 8.56
N GLN A 34 5.86 -6.78 9.24
CA GLN A 34 4.64 -6.18 8.73
C GLN A 34 4.63 -4.69 9.10
N GLN A 35 4.33 -3.83 8.12
CA GLN A 35 4.18 -2.39 8.35
C GLN A 35 2.94 -1.86 7.66
N ARG A 36 2.27 -0.89 8.29
CA ARG A 36 1.17 -0.14 7.70
C ARG A 36 1.72 1.11 7.01
N VAL A 37 1.35 1.29 5.75
CA VAL A 37 1.81 2.42 4.93
C VAL A 37 0.60 3.12 4.33
N SER A 38 0.60 4.45 4.39
CA SER A 38 -0.40 5.31 3.73
C SER A 38 0.12 5.66 2.34
N VAL A 39 -0.56 5.17 1.30
CA VAL A 39 -0.22 5.40 -0.11
C VAL A 39 -1.37 6.11 -0.83
N PRO A 40 -1.10 6.86 -1.92
CA PRO A 40 -2.16 7.35 -2.79
C PRO A 40 -2.99 6.18 -3.34
N VAL A 41 -4.31 6.35 -3.45
CA VAL A 41 -5.19 5.32 -4.04
C VAL A 41 -4.79 5.02 -5.48
N SER A 42 -4.30 6.03 -6.21
CA SER A 42 -3.79 5.88 -7.58
C SER A 42 -2.60 4.92 -7.71
N ALA A 43 -1.87 4.66 -6.63
CA ALA A 43 -0.71 3.76 -6.60
C ALA A 43 -1.09 2.30 -6.30
N ILE A 44 -2.39 1.99 -6.12
CA ILE A 44 -2.88 0.66 -5.80
C ILE A 44 -3.53 0.04 -7.03
N ARG A 45 -3.06 -1.12 -7.44
CA ARG A 45 -3.74 -1.95 -8.45
C ARG A 45 -4.41 -3.17 -7.83
N PRO A 46 -5.55 -3.62 -8.38
CA PRO A 46 -6.27 -4.81 -7.89
C PRO A 46 -5.36 -6.05 -7.85
#